data_AF-A0A1H1RPC7-F1
#
_entry.id   AF-A0A1H1RPC7-F1
#
_cell.length_a   1.000
_cell.length_b   1.000
_cell.length_c   1.000
_cell.angle_alpha   90.00
_cell.angle_beta   90.00
_cell.angle_gamma   90.00
#
_symmetry.space_group_name_H-M   'P 1'
#
loop_
_entity.id
_entity.type
_entity.pdbx_description
1 polymer ?
#
loop_
_entity_poly.entity_id
_entity_poly.type
_entity_poly.pdbx_seq_one_letter_code
_entity_poly.pdbx_strand_id
1 'polypeptide(L)'
;MVLEDFYKVSNTSLAGDDAVTSLKVNKEHDIYNGHFPGRPVTPGVVLMQLFKEEAERIFDKKLQLVRADNVKFTAVFDPTQDAELILESNLTETGEFIKLKGVAKNNQGIVLKISSLYKAC
;
A
#
# COMPACT_ATOMS: atom_id res chain seq x y z
N MET A 1 -0.95 -12.07 -5.92
CA MET A 1 -0.83 -11.21 -4.72
C MET A 1 -0.02 -11.99 -3.70
N VAL A 2 0.83 -11.37 -2.87
CA VAL A 2 1.62 -12.12 -1.87
C VAL A 2 0.75 -12.60 -0.70
N LEU A 3 -0.33 -11.88 -0.38
CA LEU A 3 -1.33 -12.26 0.62
C LEU A 3 -2.70 -12.39 -0.06
N GLU A 4 -3.13 -13.61 -0.35
CA GLU A 4 -4.43 -13.83 -1.01
C GLU A 4 -5.59 -13.28 -0.16
N ASP A 5 -6.57 -12.66 -0.81
CA ASP A 5 -7.77 -12.10 -0.17
C ASP A 5 -7.55 -11.07 0.97
N PHE A 6 -6.38 -10.45 1.04
CA PHE A 6 -6.07 -9.46 2.09
C PHE A 6 -6.80 -8.12 1.92
N TYR A 7 -7.06 -7.65 0.69
CA TYR A 7 -7.87 -6.45 0.44
C TYR A 7 -8.64 -6.55 -0.88
N LYS A 8 -9.58 -5.62 -1.07
CA LYS A 8 -10.25 -5.36 -2.34
C LYS A 8 -10.04 -3.91 -2.75
N VAL A 9 -9.80 -3.69 -4.05
CA VAL A 9 -9.79 -2.34 -4.63
C VAL A 9 -11.24 -1.95 -4.92
N SER A 10 -11.68 -0.82 -4.38
CA SER A 10 -13.03 -0.29 -4.67
C SER A 10 -12.99 0.74 -5.80
N ASN A 11 -11.92 1.53 -5.91
CA ASN A 11 -11.73 2.50 -6.98
C ASN A 11 -10.25 2.85 -7.15
N THR A 12 -9.86 3.20 -8.38
CA THR A 12 -8.59 3.88 -8.67
C THR A 12 -8.86 5.00 -9.66
N SER A 13 -8.38 6.21 -9.35
CA SER A 13 -8.43 7.37 -10.25
C SER A 13 -7.02 7.87 -10.53
N LEU A 14 -6.76 8.23 -11.79
CA LEU A 14 -5.47 8.72 -12.26
C LEU A 14 -5.58 10.17 -12.75
N ALA A 15 -4.57 10.98 -12.45
CA ALA A 15 -4.43 12.35 -12.92
C ALA A 15 -2.95 12.65 -13.21
N GLY A 16 -2.50 12.35 -14.44
CA GLY A 16 -1.08 12.40 -14.79
C GLY A 16 -0.29 11.33 -14.04
N ASP A 17 0.76 11.74 -13.33
CA ASP A 17 1.58 10.85 -12.50
C ASP A 17 0.95 10.57 -11.11
N ASP A 18 -0.15 11.25 -10.77
CA ASP A 18 -0.83 11.07 -9.50
C ASP A 18 -1.92 10.01 -9.58
N ALA A 19 -2.00 9.16 -8.56
CA ALA A 19 -3.01 8.13 -8.40
C ALA A 19 -3.66 8.21 -7.01
N VAL A 20 -4.97 7.95 -6.98
CA VAL A 20 -5.72 7.76 -5.74
C VAL A 20 -6.44 6.43 -5.81
N THR A 21 -6.08 5.50 -4.93
CA THR A 21 -6.68 4.16 -4.85
C THR A 21 -7.37 3.97 -3.51
N SER A 22 -8.66 3.62 -3.56
CA SER A 22 -9.45 3.24 -2.39
C SER A 22 -9.42 1.73 -2.23
N LEU A 23 -9.07 1.28 -1.03
CA LEU A 23 -8.92 -0.12 -0.64
C LEU A 23 -9.78 -0.43 0.58
N LYS A 24 -10.33 -1.64 0.60
CA LYS A 24 -10.97 -2.22 1.77
C LYS A 24 -10.21 -3.46 2.23
N VAL A 25 -9.59 -3.38 3.39
CA VAL A 25 -8.81 -4.46 3.99
C VAL A 25 -9.74 -5.50 4.62
N ASN A 26 -9.43 -6.78 4.43
CA ASN A 26 -10.14 -7.88 5.05
C ASN A 26 -9.69 -8.04 6.50
N LYS A 27 -10.45 -7.50 7.45
CA LYS A 27 -10.17 -7.61 8.89
C LYS A 27 -10.16 -9.05 9.44
N GLU A 28 -10.71 -10.01 8.70
CA GLU A 28 -10.79 -11.43 9.06
C GLU A 28 -9.61 -12.24 8.48
N HIS A 29 -8.67 -11.60 7.79
CA HIS A 29 -7.54 -12.28 7.17
C HIS A 29 -6.61 -12.94 8.20
N ASP A 30 -6.14 -14.16 7.91
CA ASP A 30 -5.38 -15.01 8.83
C ASP A 30 -4.09 -14.38 9.38
N ILE A 31 -3.52 -13.39 8.68
CA ILE A 31 -2.35 -12.63 9.14
C ILE A 31 -2.55 -12.03 10.53
N TYR A 32 -3.79 -11.66 10.87
CA TYR A 32 -4.10 -11.05 12.16
C TYR A 32 -4.11 -12.04 13.32
N ASN A 33 -4.16 -13.36 13.05
CA ASN A 33 -3.93 -14.38 14.06
C ASN A 33 -2.49 -14.28 14.62
N GLY A 34 -1.54 -13.79 13.83
CA GLY A 34 -0.14 -13.58 14.22
C GLY A 34 0.24 -12.12 14.51
N HIS A 35 -0.54 -11.13 14.05
CA HIS A 35 -0.17 -9.72 14.13
C HIS A 35 -1.34 -8.84 14.62
N PHE A 36 -1.63 -8.80 15.91
CA PHE A 36 -1.11 -9.65 16.99
C PHE A 36 -2.29 -10.43 17.61
N PRO A 37 -2.05 -11.60 18.24
CA PRO A 37 -3.12 -12.33 18.93
C PRO A 37 -3.90 -11.42 19.90
N GLY A 38 -5.21 -11.29 19.70
CA GLY A 38 -6.09 -10.44 20.52
C GLY A 38 -5.95 -8.92 20.28
N ARG A 39 -5.06 -8.47 19.40
CA ARG A 39 -4.86 -7.07 19.03
C ARG A 39 -4.46 -6.96 17.55
N PRO A 40 -5.42 -7.01 16.62
CA PRO A 40 -5.13 -6.97 15.19
C PRO A 40 -4.48 -5.65 14.80
N VAL A 41 -3.37 -5.74 14.08
CA VAL A 41 -2.61 -4.62 13.54
C VAL A 41 -2.11 -5.04 12.16
N THR A 42 -2.22 -4.19 11.15
CA THR A 42 -1.62 -4.51 9.85
C THR A 42 -0.12 -4.33 9.91
N PRO A 43 0.69 -5.35 9.51
CA PRO A 43 2.14 -5.20 9.49
C PRO A 43 2.57 -4.06 8.56
N GLY A 44 3.55 -3.27 8.98
CA GLY A 44 4.02 -2.12 8.20
C GLY A 44 4.49 -2.49 6.79
N VAL A 45 5.16 -3.63 6.65
CA VAL A 45 5.61 -4.15 5.35
C VAL A 45 4.45 -4.51 4.41
N VAL A 46 3.28 -4.88 4.95
CA VAL A 46 2.08 -5.13 4.15
C VAL A 46 1.53 -3.81 3.60
N LEU A 47 1.55 -2.74 4.39
CA LEU A 47 1.19 -1.40 3.89
C LEU A 47 2.11 -0.94 2.75
N MET A 48 3.41 -1.24 2.82
CA MET A 48 4.34 -0.99 1.71
C MET A 48 4.02 -1.83 0.48
N GLN A 49 3.64 -3.09 0.68
CA GLN A 49 3.23 -4.00 -0.39
C GLN A 49 1.98 -3.48 -1.12
N LEU A 50 1.03 -2.82 -0.44
CA LEU A 50 -0.15 -2.22 -1.09
C LEU A 50 0.25 -1.19 -2.16
N PHE A 51 1.25 -0.35 -1.88
CA PHE A 51 1.79 0.62 -2.84
C PHE A 51 2.51 -0.04 -4.01
N LYS A 52 3.30 -1.08 -3.75
CA LYS A 52 3.92 -1.88 -4.82
C LYS A 52 2.84 -2.44 -5.75
N GLU A 53 1.81 -3.07 -5.20
CA GLU A 53 0.74 -3.68 -5.98
C GLU A 53 -0.15 -2.65 -6.70
N GLU A 54 -0.34 -1.46 -6.13
CA GLU A 54 -0.94 -0.32 -6.83
C GLU A 54 -0.13 0.03 -8.08
N ALA A 55 1.17 0.24 -7.95
CA ALA A 55 2.03 0.55 -9.08
C ALA A 55 2.05 -0.60 -10.10
N GLU A 56 2.10 -1.87 -9.65
CA GLU A 56 2.02 -3.03 -10.56
C GLU A 56 0.72 -3.02 -11.39
N ARG A 57 -0.42 -2.67 -10.79
CA ARG A 57 -1.71 -2.55 -11.50
C ARG A 57 -1.73 -1.39 -12.49
N ILE A 58 -1.18 -0.24 -12.11
CA ILE A 58 -1.21 0.98 -12.93
C ILE A 58 -0.32 0.84 -14.16
N PHE A 59 0.88 0.25 -14.00
CA PHE A 59 1.83 0.10 -15.10
C PHE A 59 1.73 -1.25 -15.83
N ASP A 60 0.87 -2.16 -15.35
CA ASP A 60 0.75 -3.54 -15.84
C ASP A 60 2.10 -4.27 -15.91
N LYS A 61 2.89 -4.15 -14.83
CA LYS A 61 4.26 -4.68 -14.73
C LYS A 61 4.47 -5.36 -13.38
N LYS A 62 5.36 -6.36 -13.35
CA LYS A 62 5.89 -6.84 -12.07
C LYS A 62 7.00 -5.94 -11.60
N LEU A 63 7.03 -5.69 -10.30
CA LEU A 63 7.99 -4.77 -9.69
C LEU A 63 8.85 -5.50 -8.67
N GLN A 64 10.13 -5.17 -8.65
CA GLN A 64 11.06 -5.55 -7.60
C GLN A 64 11.54 -4.29 -6.89
N LEU A 65 11.47 -4.30 -5.55
CA LEU A 65 11.96 -3.17 -4.75
C LEU A 65 13.48 -3.08 -4.90
N VAL A 66 13.97 -1.93 -5.36
CA VAL A 66 15.41 -1.63 -5.43
C VAL A 66 15.86 -1.00 -4.11
N ARG A 67 15.12 0.02 -3.65
CA ARG A 67 15.36 0.69 -2.37
C ARG A 67 14.11 1.39 -1.86
N ALA A 68 13.99 1.50 -0.54
CA ALA A 68 13.02 2.36 0.11
C ALA A 68 13.77 3.52 0.78
N ASP A 69 13.64 4.71 0.19
CA ASP A 69 14.40 5.90 0.58
C ASP A 69 13.90 6.51 1.89
N ASN A 70 12.59 6.44 2.08
CA ASN A 70 11.94 6.87 3.31
C ASN A 70 10.69 6.04 3.53
N VAL A 71 10.56 5.46 4.73
CA VAL A 71 9.36 4.76 5.17
C VAL A 71 9.07 5.21 6.59
N LYS A 72 7.94 5.88 6.79
CA LYS A 72 7.51 6.35 8.10
C LYS A 72 6.12 5.83 8.42
N PHE A 73 6.04 4.95 9.41
CA PHE A 73 4.78 4.50 10.01
C PHE A 73 4.39 5.52 11.07
N THR A 74 3.34 6.30 10.80
CA THR A 74 2.93 7.42 11.66
C THR A 74 1.82 7.05 12.64
N ALA A 75 1.07 5.98 12.35
CA ALA A 75 0.01 5.46 13.20
C ALA A 75 -0.13 3.95 13.01
N VAL A 76 -0.74 3.29 13.99
CA VAL A 76 -1.14 1.89 13.91
C VAL A 76 -2.40 1.80 13.03
N PHE A 77 -2.40 0.87 12.08
CA PHE A 77 -3.60 0.55 11.29
C PHE A 77 -4.24 -0.74 11.80
N ASP A 78 -5.37 -0.60 12.49
CA ASP A 78 -6.20 -1.70 12.99
C ASP A 78 -7.46 -1.81 12.11
N PRO A 79 -7.59 -2.86 11.28
CA PRO A 79 -8.69 -3.00 10.33
C PRO A 79 -10.04 -3.29 11.02
N THR A 80 -10.06 -3.60 12.32
CA THR A 80 -11.31 -3.81 13.07
C THR A 80 -11.96 -2.50 13.49
N GLN A 81 -11.18 -1.42 13.57
CA GLN A 81 -11.68 -0.07 13.84
C GLN A 81 -12.06 0.66 12.54
N ASP A 82 -11.20 0.60 11.53
CA ASP A 82 -11.46 1.15 10.20
C ASP A 82 -10.73 0.28 9.17
N ALA A 83 -11.48 -0.37 8.30
CA ALA A 83 -10.93 -1.26 7.28
C ALA A 83 -10.61 -0.53 5.96
N GLU A 84 -11.03 0.74 5.82
CA GLU A 84 -10.83 1.50 4.60
C GLU A 84 -9.46 2.18 4.61
N LEU A 85 -8.75 2.11 3.48
CA LEU A 85 -7.49 2.79 3.25
C LEU A 85 -7.55 3.53 1.91
N ILE A 86 -7.07 4.77 1.92
CA ILE A 86 -6.83 5.54 0.71
C ILE A 86 -5.32 5.63 0.51
N LEU A 87 -4.87 5.16 -0.64
CA LEU A 87 -3.52 5.38 -1.13
C LEU A 87 -3.53 6.60 -2.02
N GLU A 88 -2.71 7.60 -1.69
CA GLU A 88 -2.39 8.70 -2.57
C GLU A 88 -0.94 8.53 -2.99
N SER A 89 -0.68 8.37 -4.28
CA SER A 89 0.66 8.14 -4.80
C SER A 89 0.99 9.03 -5.99
N ASN A 90 2.26 9.38 -6.10
CA ASN A 90 2.87 9.95 -7.28
C ASN A 90 3.85 8.91 -7.84
N LEU A 91 3.64 8.53 -9.09
CA LEU A 91 4.26 7.40 -9.75
C LEU A 91 4.88 7.86 -11.07
N THR A 92 6.21 7.89 -11.13
CA THR A 92 6.93 8.31 -12.34
C THR A 92 7.77 7.16 -12.87
N GLU A 93 7.53 6.78 -14.12
CA GLU A 93 8.33 5.80 -14.84
C GLU A 93 9.55 6.48 -15.52
N THR A 94 10.72 5.86 -15.43
CA THR A 94 11.95 6.32 -16.08
C THR A 94 12.79 5.13 -16.52
N GLY A 95 12.66 4.75 -17.80
CA GLY A 95 13.30 3.54 -18.33
C GLY A 95 12.70 2.29 -17.66
N GLU A 96 13.54 1.48 -17.04
CA GLU A 96 13.10 0.27 -16.30
C GLU A 96 12.72 0.54 -14.84
N PHE A 97 12.79 1.79 -14.38
CA PHE A 97 12.55 2.13 -12.99
C PHE A 97 11.25 2.88 -12.78
N ILE A 98 10.60 2.61 -11.65
CA ILE A 98 9.40 3.32 -11.20
C ILE A 98 9.70 3.96 -9.86
N LYS A 99 9.65 5.29 -9.82
CA LYS A 99 9.72 6.07 -8.57
C LYS A 99 8.32 6.16 -7.99
N LEU A 100 8.18 5.78 -6.73
CA LEU A 100 6.92 5.84 -5.99
C LEU A 100 7.11 6.72 -4.77
N LYS A 101 6.29 7.77 -4.67
CA LYS A 101 6.05 8.51 -3.43
C LYS A 101 4.59 8.33 -3.05
N GLY A 102 4.31 7.99 -1.80
CA GLY A 102 2.96 7.64 -1.39
C GLY A 102 2.64 7.99 0.05
N VAL A 103 1.35 8.21 0.29
CA VAL A 103 0.75 8.39 1.62
C VAL A 103 -0.46 7.47 1.72
N ALA A 104 -0.46 6.56 2.70
CA ALA A 104 -1.65 5.79 3.05
C ALA A 104 -2.35 6.45 4.23
N LYS A 105 -3.66 6.62 4.13
CA LYS A 105 -4.48 7.25 5.16
C LYS A 105 -5.83 6.54 5.34
N ASN A 106 -6.40 6.67 6.52
CA ASN A 106 -7.77 6.28 6.85
C ASN A 106 -8.51 7.49 7.46
N ASN A 107 -9.69 7.29 8.05
CA ASN A 107 -10.46 8.38 8.66
C ASN A 107 -9.79 9.01 9.89
N GLN A 108 -8.82 8.33 10.50
CA GLN A 108 -8.08 8.81 11.67
C GLN A 108 -6.83 9.60 11.29
N GLY A 109 -6.37 9.50 10.04
CA GLY A 109 -5.23 10.24 9.53
C GLY A 109 -4.24 9.38 8.73
N ILE A 110 -2.99 9.83 8.66
CA ILE A 110 -1.94 9.17 7.90
C ILE A 110 -1.37 8.00 8.70
N VAL A 111 -1.28 6.82 8.07
CA VAL A 111 -0.71 5.60 8.67
C VAL A 111 0.69 5.30 8.14
N LEU A 112 0.97 5.61 6.87
CA LEU A 112 2.26 5.38 6.22
C LEU A 112 2.59 6.53 5.28
N LYS A 113 3.86 6.95 5.28
CA LYS A 113 4.48 7.72 4.18
C LYS A 113 5.63 6.91 3.60
N ILE A 114 5.71 6.83 2.28
CA ILE A 114 6.74 6.06 1.58
C ILE A 114 7.34 6.85 0.41
N SER A 115 8.65 6.72 0.22
CA SER A 115 9.37 7.07 -1.02
C SER A 115 10.25 5.88 -1.37
N SER A 116 10.13 5.34 -2.57
CA SER A 116 10.80 4.12 -2.99
C SER A 116 11.07 4.09 -4.48
N LEU A 117 12.02 3.23 -4.86
CA LEU A 117 12.36 2.95 -6.25
C LEU A 117 12.15 1.46 -6.51
N TYR A 118 11.38 1.16 -7.54
CA TYR A 118 11.17 -0.19 -8.05
C TYR A 118 11.82 -0.34 -9.42
N LYS A 119 12.15 -1.58 -9.77
CA LYS A 119 12.54 -1.99 -11.11
C LYS A 119 11.46 -2.88 -11.71
N ALA A 120 11.07 -2.58 -12.96
CA ALA A 120 10.18 -3.43 -13.74
C ALA A 120 10.89 -4.75 -14.09
N CYS A 121 10.18 -5.86 -13.88
CA CYS A 121 10.63 -7.24 -14.12
C CYS A 121 9.89 -7.85 -15.31
#